data_AF-A0A448TWB8-F1
#
_entry.id   AF-A0A448TWB8-F1
#
_cell.length_a   1.000
_cell.length_b   1.000
_cell.length_c   1.000
_cell.angle_alpha   90.00
_cell.angle_beta   90.00
_cell.angle_gamma   90.00
#
_symmetry.space_group_name_H-M   'P 1'
#
loop_
_entity.id
_entity.type
_entity.pdbx_description
1 polymer ?
#
loop_
_entity_poly.entity_id
_entity_poly.type
_entity_poly.pdbx_seq_one_letter_code
_entity_poly.pdbx_strand_id
1 'polypeptide(L)'
;MLNKVGAGDVKLLSVLMLAVPSEEIMPFLFLVTVIGAVIAIMTIVWLLFHKKSFMKYKLSYGVAICGGFILNFAPYILSVYSHF
;
A
#
# COMPACT_ATOMS: atom_id res chain seq x y z
N MET A 1 25.69 2.41 7.01
CA MET A 1 24.58 1.64 7.62
C MET A 1 23.26 1.94 6.90
N LEU A 2 23.16 1.59 5.60
CA LEU A 2 22.04 2.00 4.72
C LEU A 2 20.94 0.94 4.51
N ASN A 3 21.05 -0.25 5.12
CA ASN A 3 20.30 -1.43 4.65
C ASN A 3 19.07 -1.82 5.50
N LYS A 4 18.45 -0.91 6.25
CA LYS A 4 17.34 -1.29 7.17
C LYS A 4 16.05 -0.48 7.06
N VAL A 5 16.03 0.60 6.28
CA VAL A 5 14.82 1.40 6.05
C VAL A 5 14.21 0.95 4.73
N GLY A 6 13.00 0.38 4.76
CA GLY A 6 12.26 -0.04 3.57
C GLY A 6 12.59 -1.43 2.99
N ALA A 7 13.56 -2.17 3.55
CA ALA A 7 13.90 -3.53 3.06
C ALA A 7 12.71 -4.50 3.10
N GLY A 8 11.80 -4.34 4.08
CA GLY A 8 10.56 -5.10 4.15
C GLY A 8 9.58 -4.72 3.05
N ASP A 9 9.32 -3.42 2.87
CA ASP A 9 8.35 -2.91 1.90
C ASP A 9 8.79 -3.18 0.46
N VAL A 10 10.08 -3.05 0.16
CA VAL A 10 10.65 -3.39 -1.17
C VAL A 10 10.51 -4.88 -1.45
N LYS A 11 10.75 -5.75 -0.45
CA LYS A 11 10.58 -7.20 -0.60
C LYS A 11 9.11 -7.59 -0.78
N LEU A 12 8.20 -6.92 -0.06
CA LEU A 12 6.76 -7.12 -0.21
C LEU A 12 6.28 -6.67 -1.58
N LEU A 13 6.65 -5.46 -2.01
CA LEU A 13 6.26 -4.90 -3.30
C LEU A 13 6.79 -5.74 -4.46
N SER A 14 8.02 -6.22 -4.38
CA SER A 14 8.61 -7.06 -5.44
C SER A 14 7.93 -8.42 -5.59
N VAL A 15 7.57 -9.07 -4.49
CA VAL A 15 6.76 -10.32 -4.55
C VAL A 15 5.38 -10.05 -5.15
N LEU A 16 4.76 -8.91 -4.81
CA LEU A 16 3.42 -8.57 -5.28
C LEU A 16 3.40 -8.19 -6.76
N MET A 17 4.41 -7.47 -7.24
CA MET A 17 4.59 -7.19 -8.67
C MET A 17 4.79 -8.45 -9.51
N LEU A 18 5.37 -9.51 -8.94
CA LEU A 18 5.49 -10.82 -9.59
C LEU A 18 4.14 -11.54 -9.74
N ALA A 19 3.17 -11.24 -8.86
CA ALA A 19 1.84 -11.84 -8.90
C ALA A 19 0.85 -11.06 -9.79
N VAL A 20 1.12 -9.78 -10.06
CA VAL A 20 0.25 -8.92 -10.88
C VAL A 20 0.60 -9.07 -12.37
N PRO A 21 -0.38 -9.28 -13.26
CA PRO A 21 -0.14 -9.34 -14.70
C PRO A 21 0.44 -8.01 -15.22
N SER A 22 1.31 -8.07 -16.22
CA SER A 22 2.09 -6.90 -16.71
C SER A 22 1.24 -5.72 -17.15
N GLU A 23 0.03 -5.97 -17.64
CA GLU A 23 -0.93 -4.95 -18.07
C GLU A 23 -1.53 -4.16 -16.88
N GLU A 24 -1.56 -4.75 -15.68
CA GLU A 24 -2.15 -4.16 -14.49
C GLU A 24 -1.12 -3.58 -13.50
N ILE A 25 0.17 -3.64 -13.82
CA ILE A 25 1.25 -3.12 -12.94
C ILE A 25 1.08 -1.62 -12.70
N MET A 26 0.77 -0.83 -13.74
CA MET A 26 0.57 0.62 -13.59
C MET A 26 -0.65 1.00 -12.75
N PRO A 27 -1.87 0.46 -13.01
CA PRO A 27 -3.01 0.74 -12.15
C PRO A 27 -2.78 0.23 -10.71
N PHE A 28 -2.10 -0.90 -10.51
CA PHE A 28 -1.71 -1.38 -9.18
C PHE A 28 -0.80 -0.38 -8.44
N LEU A 29 0.29 0.09 -9.08
CA LEU A 29 1.20 1.08 -8.50
C LEU A 29 0.51 2.40 -8.18
N PHE A 30 -0.38 2.86 -9.07
CA PHE A 30 -1.18 4.05 -8.85
C PHE A 30 -2.06 3.89 -7.60
N LEU A 31 -2.73 2.75 -7.46
CA LEU A 31 -3.60 2.47 -6.31
C LEU A 31 -2.82 2.40 -4.99
N VAL A 32 -1.67 1.73 -4.98
CA VAL A 32 -0.76 1.68 -3.82
C VAL A 32 -0.33 3.10 -3.42
N THR A 33 -0.04 3.96 -4.40
CA THR A 33 0.36 5.35 -4.16
C THR A 33 -0.79 6.18 -3.60
N VAL A 34 -2.01 6.03 -4.12
CA VAL A 34 -3.20 6.73 -3.63
C VAL A 34 -3.51 6.33 -2.18
N ILE A 35 -3.52 5.03 -1.88
CA ILE A 35 -3.78 4.53 -0.52
C ILE A 35 -2.66 4.96 0.44
N GLY A 36 -1.40 4.88 -0.02
CA GLY A 36 -0.26 5.39 0.73
C GLY A 36 -0.37 6.87 1.04
N ALA A 37 -0.80 7.68 0.08
CA ALA A 37 -1.03 9.12 0.26
C ALA A 37 -2.16 9.40 1.26
N VAL A 38 -3.28 8.66 1.21
CA VAL A 38 -4.38 8.77 2.18
C VAL A 38 -3.89 8.45 3.59
N ILE A 39 -3.15 7.34 3.77
CA ILE A 39 -2.59 6.95 5.07
C ILE A 39 -1.58 7.99 5.57
N ALA A 40 -0.74 8.54 4.69
CA ALA A 40 0.20 9.60 5.03
C ALA A 40 -0.52 10.86 5.52
N ILE A 41 -1.55 11.31 4.77
CA ILE A 41 -2.36 12.47 5.15
C ILE A 41 -3.06 12.23 6.49
N MET A 42 -3.71 11.07 6.67
CA MET A 42 -4.38 10.72 7.94
C MET A 42 -3.39 10.72 9.10
N THR A 43 -2.19 10.19 8.90
CA THR A 43 -1.14 10.16 9.93
C THR A 43 -0.66 11.57 10.26
N ILE A 44 -0.44 12.42 9.25
CA ILE A 44 -0.04 13.83 9.45
C ILE A 44 -1.13 14.60 10.20
N VAL A 45 -2.39 14.49 9.78
CA VAL A 45 -3.53 15.17 10.41
C VAL A 45 -3.69 14.72 11.87
N TRP A 46 -3.64 13.41 12.13
CA TRP A 46 -3.73 12.87 13.48
C TRP A 46 -2.60 13.38 14.38
N LEU A 47 -1.39 13.46 13.84
CA LEU A 47 -0.20 13.85 14.59
C LEU A 47 -0.14 15.37 14.83
N LEU A 48 -0.66 16.18 13.90
CA LEU A 48 -0.91 17.62 14.09
C LEU A 48 -1.93 17.87 15.21
N PHE A 49 -3.01 17.09 15.26
CA PHE A 49 -4.01 17.19 16.33
C PHE A 49 -3.49 16.74 17.70
N HIS A 50 -2.66 15.70 17.74
CA HIS A 50 -2.17 15.13 19.00
C HIS A 50 -0.87 15.76 19.54
N LYS A 51 -0.26 16.72 18.80
CA LYS A 51 1.05 17.35 19.11
C LYS A 51 2.12 16.34 19.56
N LYS A 52 2.08 15.10 19.06
CA LYS A 52 3.05 14.05 19.41
C LYS A 52 4.21 14.10 18.41
N SER A 53 5.42 13.81 18.89
CA SER A 53 6.62 13.79 18.04
C SER A 53 6.52 12.70 16.95
N PHE A 54 6.81 13.09 15.70
CA PHE A 54 6.85 12.25 14.50
C PHE A 54 7.80 11.05 14.64
N MET A 55 8.79 11.11 15.53
CA MET A 55 9.86 10.10 15.60
C MET A 55 9.43 8.73 16.15
N LYS A 56 8.26 8.61 16.80
CA LYS A 56 7.80 7.32 17.35
C LYS A 56 6.87 6.54 16.44
N TYR A 57 6.23 7.18 15.46
CA TYR A 57 5.27 6.51 14.59
C TYR A 57 5.92 6.21 13.25
N LYS A 58 6.25 4.93 13.03
CA LYS A 58 6.59 4.45 11.69
C LYS A 58 5.32 4.40 10.87
N LEU A 59 5.34 5.02 9.69
CA LEU A 59 4.21 4.93 8.76
C LEU A 59 4.05 3.47 8.32
N SER A 60 2.83 2.93 8.41
CA SER A 60 2.54 1.54 8.06
C SER A 60 2.42 1.36 6.54
N TYR A 61 3.55 1.47 5.82
CA TYR A 61 3.60 1.34 4.35
C TYR A 61 3.11 -0.02 3.85
N GLY A 62 3.40 -1.10 4.57
CA GLY A 62 2.89 -2.44 4.24
C GLY A 62 1.35 -2.51 4.17
N VAL A 63 0.63 -1.72 4.98
CA VAL A 63 -0.84 -1.65 4.94
C VAL A 63 -1.31 -1.02 3.64
N ALA A 64 -0.60 0.00 3.14
CA ALA A 64 -0.90 0.62 1.86
C ALA A 64 -0.68 -0.36 0.69
N ILE A 65 0.43 -1.11 0.73
CA ILE A 65 0.80 -2.07 -0.31
C ILE A 65 -0.22 -3.21 -0.38
N CYS A 66 -0.57 -3.81 0.77
CA CYS A 66 -1.59 -4.86 0.82
C CYS A 66 -2.98 -4.35 0.43
N GLY A 67 -3.36 -3.15 0.87
CA GLY A 67 -4.64 -2.54 0.51
C GLY A 67 -4.74 -2.27 -1.01
N GLY A 68 -3.66 -1.78 -1.63
CA GLY A 68 -3.61 -1.56 -3.07
C GLY A 68 -3.75 -2.83 -3.88
N PHE A 69 -3.17 -3.93 -3.39
CA PHE A 69 -3.30 -5.24 -4.04
C PHE A 69 -4.71 -5.79 -3.97
N ILE A 70 -5.33 -5.77 -2.78
CA ILE A 70 -6.68 -6.30 -2.59
C ILE A 70 -7.68 -5.53 -3.46
N LEU A 71 -7.59 -4.20 -3.51
CA LEU A 71 -8.50 -3.40 -4.32
C LEU A 71 -8.26 -3.56 -5.83
N ASN A 72 -7.02 -3.82 -6.25
CA ASN A 72 -6.70 -4.14 -7.64
C ASN A 72 -7.27 -5.52 -8.05
N PHE A 73 -7.23 -6.51 -7.15
CA PHE A 73 -7.78 -7.85 -7.39
C PHE A 73 -9.29 -7.99 -7.12
N ALA A 74 -9.88 -7.09 -6.33
CA ALA A 74 -11.30 -7.08 -5.98
C ALA A 74 -12.26 -7.16 -7.19
N PRO A 75 -12.08 -6.39 -8.28
CA PRO A 75 -12.95 -6.50 -9.45
C PRO A 75 -12.89 -7.89 -10.11
N TYR A 76 -11.72 -8.53 -10.14
CA TYR A 76 -11.58 -9.89 -10.65
C TYR A 76 -12.34 -10.89 -9.78
N ILE A 77 -12.22 -10.79 -8.44
CA ILE A 77 -12.93 -11.66 -7.49
C ILE A 77 -14.45 -11.46 -7.60
N LEU A 78 -14.92 -10.21 -7.72
CA LEU A 78 -16.35 -9.92 -7.88
C LEU A 78 -16.90 -10.48 -9.19
N SER A 79 -16.13 -10.38 -10.28
CA SER A 79 -16.51 -10.94 -11.58
C SER A 79 -16.68 -12.46 -11.51
N VAL A 80 -15.77 -13.16 -10.84
CA VAL A 80 -15.88 -14.61 -10.62
C VAL A 80 -17.13 -14.97 -9.81
N TYR A 81 -17.48 -14.20 -8.78
CA TYR A 81 -18.67 -14.44 -7.97
C TYR A 81 -19.98 -14.11 -8.67
N SER A 82 -20.01 -13.11 -9.55
CA SER A 82 -21.20 -12.74 -10.33
C SER A 82 -21.57 -13.73 -11.44
N HIS A 83 -20.70 -14.70 -11.70
CA HIS A 83 -20.87 -15.74 -12.72
C HIS A 83 -21.29 -17.11 -12.14
N PHE A 84 -21.57 -17.19 -10.84
CA PHE A 84 -22.23 -18.33 -10.15
C PHE A 84 -23.64 -17.96 -9.74
#